data_AF-A0A1E5PXT2-F1
#
_entry.id   AF-A0A1E5PXT2-F1
#
_cell.length_a   1.000
_cell.length_b   1.000
_cell.length_c   1.000
_cell.angle_alpha   90.00
_cell.angle_beta   90.00
_cell.angle_gamma   90.00
#
_symmetry.space_group_name_H-M   'P 1'
#
loop_
_entity.id
_entity.type
_entity.pdbx_description
1 polymer ?
#
loop_
_entity_poly.entity_id
_entity_poly.type
_entity_poly.pdbx_seq_one_letter_code
_entity_poly.pdbx_strand_id
1 'polypeptide(L)'
;MDVPPVRESEGVGEVPVWRWEVPREPEREAAVAEPGPPEAEPAAVERPAVRHLGDRAPTYAAEPGSLPPADPAALDALTPDTVLEGARYGTYTLRAASLRGDSARFRGEPRRDFLLTARFGGGDDALVLVALAGGDRAAPGAAEAAAELCRTIAAAVGRSQERLADDIRAGRRDALRSGLQRLTDRGYGRLRARAAELGLAEEAYTAGVRGLLLPVDPACRIRVCFGAGAGGLFRLRDGAWQDLEPAGPPGPSGPPARPGPPSPPAPSTPSTPPAPDEDPAHGFRFRASMARPGDTLLLCSGGLAEPMREEPVLPAALAARWAEPEPPGLAAFLADTQLRLKGYADDRTAAAVWEA
;
A
#
# COMPACT_ATOMS: atom_id res chain seq x y z
N MET A 1 4.79 -9.52 78.04
CA MET A 1 3.91 -10.66 78.36
C MET A 1 2.49 -10.17 78.15
N ASP A 2 1.71 -10.60 77.17
CA ASP A 2 1.85 -11.65 76.17
C ASP A 2 1.04 -11.24 74.94
N VAL A 3 1.62 -11.44 73.75
CA VAL A 3 0.96 -11.27 72.45
C VAL A 3 0.42 -12.65 72.05
N PRO A 4 -0.87 -12.79 71.71
CA PRO A 4 -1.42 -14.08 71.29
C PRO A 4 -0.90 -14.47 69.89
N PRO A 5 -0.71 -15.76 69.60
CA PRO A 5 -0.09 -16.21 68.36
C PRO A 5 -1.00 -16.00 67.15
N VAL A 6 -0.36 -15.61 66.04
CA VAL A 6 -0.93 -15.55 64.70
C VAL A 6 -1.33 -16.96 64.28
N ARG A 7 -2.62 -17.17 63.98
CA ARG A 7 -3.08 -18.37 63.30
C ARG A 7 -2.65 -18.27 61.84
N GLU A 8 -1.80 -19.20 61.42
CA GLU A 8 -1.50 -19.46 60.01
C GLU A 8 -2.82 -19.78 59.29
N SER A 9 -3.24 -18.89 58.39
CA SER A 9 -4.31 -19.17 57.46
C SER A 9 -3.75 -20.05 56.34
N GLU A 10 -3.86 -21.36 56.54
CA GLU A 10 -3.72 -22.36 55.47
C GLU A 10 -4.72 -22.08 54.35
N GLY A 11 -4.29 -22.28 53.10
CA GLY A 11 -5.17 -22.39 51.94
C GLY A 11 -5.12 -21.20 50.99
N VAL A 12 -4.01 -21.08 50.24
CA VAL A 12 -4.04 -20.42 48.93
C VAL A 12 -5.02 -21.22 48.07
N GLY A 13 -6.21 -20.67 47.84
CA GLY A 13 -7.20 -21.27 46.94
C GLY A 13 -6.55 -21.51 45.58
N GLU A 14 -6.62 -22.76 45.11
CA GLU A 14 -6.10 -23.16 43.81
C GLU A 14 -6.65 -22.23 42.71
N VAL A 15 -5.75 -21.59 41.99
CA VAL A 15 -6.08 -20.91 40.74
C VAL A 15 -6.61 -21.99 39.78
N PRO A 16 -7.83 -21.88 39.23
CA PRO A 16 -8.36 -22.95 38.40
C PRO A 16 -7.51 -23.09 37.13
N VAL A 17 -6.80 -24.21 37.04
CA VAL A 17 -6.06 -24.61 35.85
C VAL A 17 -7.07 -25.17 34.86
N TRP A 18 -7.45 -24.37 33.87
CA TRP A 18 -8.25 -24.84 32.75
C TRP A 18 -7.43 -25.84 31.92
N ARG A 19 -7.65 -27.15 32.15
CA ARG A 19 -7.14 -28.21 31.27
C ARG A 19 -8.10 -28.40 30.11
N TRP A 20 -7.63 -28.12 28.91
CA TRP A 20 -8.29 -28.57 27.68
C TRP A 20 -8.05 -30.07 27.51
N GLU A 21 -9.08 -30.89 27.74
CA GLU A 21 -9.03 -32.30 27.37
C GLU A 21 -9.27 -32.43 25.87
N VAL A 22 -8.21 -32.77 25.11
CA VAL A 22 -8.33 -33.17 23.71
C VAL A 22 -8.91 -34.59 23.70
N PRO A 23 -10.08 -34.85 23.08
CA PRO A 23 -10.58 -36.21 22.94
C PRO A 23 -9.58 -37.01 22.09
N ARG A 24 -9.05 -38.11 22.64
CA ARG A 24 -8.30 -39.10 21.84
C ARG A 24 -9.29 -39.80 20.91
N GLU A 25 -9.21 -39.53 19.61
CA GLU A 25 -9.84 -40.40 18.62
C GLU A 25 -9.24 -41.81 18.71
N PRO A 26 -10.04 -42.87 18.52
CA PRO A 26 -9.53 -44.22 18.48
C PRO A 26 -8.61 -44.38 17.28
N GLU A 27 -7.39 -44.87 17.53
CA GLU A 27 -6.39 -45.17 16.51
C GLU A 27 -6.99 -46.13 15.47
N ARG A 28 -7.29 -45.61 14.27
CA ARG A 28 -7.56 -46.45 13.11
C ARG A 28 -6.25 -47.09 12.70
N GLU A 29 -6.18 -48.40 12.84
CA GLU A 29 -5.11 -49.23 12.27
C GLU A 29 -5.06 -48.99 10.76
N ALA A 30 -4.08 -48.20 10.31
CA ALA A 30 -3.85 -47.95 8.90
C ALA A 30 -3.25 -49.22 8.28
N ALA A 31 -4.01 -49.89 7.41
CA ALA A 31 -3.47 -50.94 6.56
C ALA A 31 -2.33 -50.36 5.72
N VAL A 32 -1.12 -50.92 5.88
CA VAL A 32 0.06 -50.52 5.11
C VAL A 32 -0.15 -50.95 3.66
N ALA A 33 -0.40 -49.98 2.77
CA ALA A 33 -0.36 -50.18 1.34
C ALA A 33 1.11 -50.26 0.88
N GLU A 34 1.43 -51.21 0.00
CA GLU A 34 2.78 -51.32 -0.59
C GLU A 34 3.14 -50.05 -1.37
N PRO A 35 4.40 -49.59 -1.31
CA PRO A 35 4.82 -48.37 -1.98
C PRO A 35 4.80 -48.58 -3.50
N GLY A 36 3.94 -47.81 -4.17
CA GLY A 36 4.05 -47.60 -5.62
C GLY A 36 5.37 -46.91 -6.00
N PRO A 37 5.75 -46.90 -7.29
CA PRO A 37 6.97 -46.26 -7.75
C PRO A 37 7.02 -44.79 -7.28
N PRO A 38 8.21 -44.25 -6.96
CA PRO A 38 8.33 -42.91 -6.37
C PRO A 38 7.72 -41.88 -7.31
N GLU A 39 6.55 -41.39 -6.93
CA GLU A 39 6.00 -40.15 -7.46
C GLU A 39 7.03 -39.07 -7.16
N ALA A 40 7.47 -38.32 -8.19
CA ALA A 40 8.44 -37.26 -8.00
C ALA A 40 7.92 -36.32 -6.91
N GLU A 41 8.62 -36.27 -5.78
CA GLU A 41 8.26 -35.37 -4.68
C GLU A 41 8.13 -33.97 -5.29
N PRO A 42 6.97 -33.29 -5.14
CA PRO A 42 6.84 -31.94 -5.63
C PRO A 42 7.96 -31.14 -4.97
N ALA A 43 8.81 -30.51 -5.78
CA ALA A 43 9.95 -29.73 -5.31
C ALA A 43 9.49 -28.88 -4.13
N ALA A 44 10.10 -29.08 -2.96
CA ALA A 44 9.70 -28.43 -1.74
C ALA A 44 9.68 -26.91 -2.01
N VAL A 45 8.48 -26.32 -2.05
CA VAL A 45 8.35 -24.88 -2.28
C VAL A 45 9.04 -24.20 -1.12
N GLU A 46 10.21 -23.62 -1.38
CA GLU A 46 10.99 -22.94 -0.37
C GLU A 46 10.13 -21.82 0.23
N ARG A 47 10.00 -21.82 1.56
CA ARG A 47 9.16 -20.82 2.24
C ARG A 47 9.71 -19.42 1.90
N PRO A 48 8.86 -18.47 1.48
CA PRO A 48 9.32 -17.11 1.18
C PRO A 48 10.01 -16.49 2.40
N ALA A 49 11.32 -16.27 2.31
CA ALA A 49 12.08 -15.63 3.37
C ALA A 49 11.90 -14.10 3.32
N VAL A 50 11.44 -13.53 4.43
CA VAL A 50 11.44 -12.07 4.65
C VAL A 50 12.83 -11.68 5.14
N ARG A 51 13.53 -10.86 4.34
CA ARG A 51 14.90 -10.42 4.60
C ARG A 51 15.01 -8.90 4.52
N HIS A 52 16.11 -8.37 5.03
CA HIS A 52 16.52 -7.01 4.71
C HIS A 52 17.48 -7.01 3.51
N LEU A 53 17.55 -5.87 2.84
CA LEU A 53 18.46 -5.62 1.74
C LEU A 53 19.54 -4.62 2.17
N GLY A 54 20.71 -4.72 1.54
CA GLY A 54 21.89 -3.89 1.84
C GLY A 54 22.69 -4.39 3.05
N ASP A 55 23.81 -3.71 3.31
CA ASP A 55 24.83 -4.18 4.26
C ASP A 55 24.50 -3.90 5.74
N ARG A 56 23.47 -3.07 5.99
CA ARG A 56 23.12 -2.65 7.35
C ARG A 56 21.69 -3.08 7.66
N ALA A 57 21.54 -3.77 8.79
CA ALA A 57 20.23 -4.15 9.29
C ALA A 57 19.35 -2.90 9.57
N PRO A 58 18.02 -3.01 9.37
CA PRO A 58 17.07 -1.99 9.80
C PRO A 58 17.15 -1.72 11.30
N THR A 59 16.78 -0.50 11.71
CA THR A 59 16.86 -0.04 13.11
C THR A 59 15.98 -0.84 14.06
N TYR A 60 14.80 -1.25 13.60
CA TYR A 60 13.82 -1.96 14.42
C TYR A 60 13.88 -3.48 14.18
N ALA A 61 13.38 -4.28 15.10
CA ALA A 61 13.23 -5.73 14.87
C ALA A 61 12.19 -6.02 13.78
N ALA A 62 12.27 -7.19 13.14
CA ALA A 62 11.26 -7.62 12.16
C ALA A 62 9.96 -8.08 12.84
N GLU A 63 10.09 -8.65 14.04
CA GLU A 63 8.98 -9.25 14.78
C GLU A 63 8.06 -8.17 15.39
N PRO A 64 6.73 -8.40 15.41
CA PRO A 64 5.78 -7.48 16.02
C PRO A 64 6.06 -7.20 17.50
N GLY A 65 5.84 -5.94 17.91
CA GLY A 65 5.87 -5.49 19.31
C GLY A 65 4.51 -5.60 19.99
N SER A 66 4.22 -4.69 20.92
CA SER A 66 2.92 -4.61 21.60
C SER A 66 1.80 -4.17 20.64
N LEU A 67 0.58 -4.65 20.88
CA LEU A 67 -0.60 -4.14 20.17
C LEU A 67 -0.95 -2.72 20.63
N PRO A 68 -1.55 -1.89 19.76
CA PRO A 68 -2.11 -0.60 20.16
C PRO A 68 -3.24 -0.76 21.17
N PRO A 69 -3.44 0.20 22.09
CA PRO A 69 -4.61 0.22 22.95
C PRO A 69 -5.88 0.33 22.11
N ALA A 70 -6.92 -0.42 22.49
CA ALA A 70 -8.22 -0.40 21.82
C ALA A 70 -9.27 0.32 22.67
N ASP A 71 -10.12 1.11 22.02
CA ASP A 71 -11.33 1.66 22.63
C ASP A 71 -12.51 0.68 22.41
N PRO A 72 -13.15 0.16 23.48
CA PRO A 72 -14.32 -0.71 23.36
C PRO A 72 -15.47 -0.13 22.55
N ALA A 73 -15.59 1.20 22.45
CA ALA A 73 -16.64 1.86 21.68
C ALA A 73 -16.30 2.04 20.19
N ALA A 74 -15.05 1.80 19.78
CA ALA A 74 -14.55 2.05 18.42
C ALA A 74 -13.89 0.80 17.80
N LEU A 75 -14.43 -0.39 18.09
CA LEU A 75 -13.85 -1.64 17.61
C LEU A 75 -13.90 -1.78 16.07
N ASP A 76 -14.84 -1.10 15.42
CA ASP A 76 -14.97 -1.01 13.95
C ASP A 76 -13.91 -0.10 13.30
N ALA A 77 -13.21 0.71 14.09
CA ALA A 77 -12.08 1.53 13.67
C ALA A 77 -10.72 0.81 13.82
N LEU A 78 -10.69 -0.41 14.37
CA LEU A 78 -9.45 -1.17 14.51
C LEU A 78 -8.79 -1.42 13.16
N THR A 79 -7.51 -1.06 13.08
CA THR A 79 -6.73 -1.23 11.85
C THR A 79 -5.89 -2.51 11.94
N PRO A 80 -6.11 -3.50 11.05
CA PRO A 80 -5.27 -4.70 11.01
C PRO A 80 -3.81 -4.32 10.74
N ASP A 81 -2.87 -5.11 11.26
CA ASP A 81 -1.44 -4.92 10.94
C ASP A 81 -1.23 -5.02 9.42
N THR A 82 -1.71 -6.13 8.84
CA THR A 82 -1.52 -6.46 7.44
C THR A 82 -2.87 -6.70 6.78
N VAL A 83 -3.07 -6.10 5.61
CA VAL A 83 -4.15 -6.41 4.66
C VAL A 83 -3.50 -7.01 3.42
N LEU A 84 -4.08 -8.06 2.87
CA LEU A 84 -3.60 -8.72 1.66
C LEU A 84 -4.80 -9.10 0.79
N GLU A 85 -4.77 -8.61 -0.45
CA GLU A 85 -5.84 -8.76 -1.44
C GLU A 85 -5.29 -9.37 -2.72
N GLY A 86 -6.13 -10.15 -3.40
CA GLY A 86 -5.78 -10.79 -4.67
C GLY A 86 -6.98 -10.94 -5.58
N ALA A 87 -6.76 -10.68 -6.87
CA ALA A 87 -7.76 -10.98 -7.89
C ALA A 87 -7.09 -11.44 -9.19
N ARG A 88 -7.82 -12.19 -9.99
CA ARG A 88 -7.42 -12.56 -11.36
C ARG A 88 -8.60 -12.29 -12.29
N TYR A 89 -8.32 -11.54 -13.34
CA TYR A 89 -9.24 -11.28 -14.45
C TYR A 89 -8.57 -11.76 -15.74
N GLY A 90 -9.33 -11.81 -16.83
CA GLY A 90 -8.87 -12.43 -18.08
C GLY A 90 -7.56 -11.85 -18.63
N THR A 91 -7.23 -10.61 -18.29
CA THR A 91 -6.10 -9.89 -18.87
C THR A 91 -5.08 -9.41 -17.85
N TYR A 92 -5.33 -9.63 -16.56
CA TYR A 92 -4.40 -9.22 -15.52
C TYR A 92 -4.60 -9.97 -14.20
N THR A 93 -3.53 -10.01 -13.42
CA THR A 93 -3.55 -10.48 -12.04
C THR A 93 -3.24 -9.31 -11.12
N LEU A 94 -4.08 -9.09 -10.10
CA LEU A 94 -3.91 -8.06 -9.09
C LEU A 94 -3.41 -8.69 -7.78
N ARG A 95 -2.45 -8.03 -7.15
CA ARG A 95 -2.05 -8.24 -5.76
C ARG A 95 -2.00 -6.89 -5.07
N ALA A 96 -2.57 -6.77 -3.88
CA ALA A 96 -2.41 -5.55 -3.09
C ALA A 96 -2.17 -5.90 -1.63
N ALA A 97 -1.31 -5.15 -0.97
CA ALA A 97 -1.00 -5.33 0.43
C ALA A 97 -0.80 -3.97 1.11
N SER A 98 -1.18 -3.89 2.38
CA SER A 98 -0.87 -2.76 3.25
C SER A 98 -0.32 -3.32 4.55
N LEU A 99 0.84 -2.85 4.97
CA LEU A 99 1.58 -3.40 6.09
C LEU A 99 1.97 -2.30 7.05
N ARG A 100 1.84 -2.60 8.34
CA ARG A 100 2.37 -1.74 9.39
C ARG A 100 3.89 -1.67 9.30
N GLY A 101 4.40 -0.45 9.30
CA GLY A 101 5.82 -0.15 9.28
C GLY A 101 6.50 -0.58 10.56
N ASP A 102 7.78 -0.92 10.46
CA ASP A 102 8.56 -1.40 11.59
C ASP A 102 8.61 -0.37 12.74
N SER A 103 8.57 0.93 12.40
CA SER A 103 8.55 2.01 13.38
C SER A 103 7.25 2.04 14.19
N ALA A 104 6.11 1.87 13.52
CA ALA A 104 4.81 1.81 14.17
C ALA A 104 4.68 0.53 15.01
N ARG A 105 5.12 -0.62 14.49
CA ARG A 105 5.18 -1.88 15.25
C ARG A 105 6.00 -1.77 16.52
N PHE A 106 7.18 -1.14 16.44
CA PHE A 106 8.04 -0.94 17.60
C PHE A 106 7.39 -0.04 18.66
N ARG A 107 6.67 1.01 18.24
CA ARG A 107 5.99 1.94 19.16
C ARG A 107 4.64 1.43 19.67
N GLY A 108 4.15 0.29 19.17
CA GLY A 108 2.79 -0.17 19.45
C GLY A 108 1.71 0.75 18.87
N GLU A 109 2.02 1.45 17.77
CA GLU A 109 1.10 2.34 17.06
C GLU A 109 0.32 1.56 15.98
N PRO A 110 -0.92 1.97 15.64
CA PRO A 110 -1.65 1.40 14.53
C PRO A 110 -0.95 1.73 13.20
N ARG A 111 -1.31 0.97 12.15
CA ARG A 111 -0.94 1.32 10.79
C ARG A 111 -1.73 2.58 10.39
N ARG A 112 -1.05 3.58 9.82
CA ARG A 112 -1.61 4.83 9.31
C ARG A 112 -2.01 4.72 7.84
N ASP A 113 -1.36 3.85 7.09
CA ASP A 113 -1.79 3.55 5.72
C ASP A 113 -3.14 2.80 5.68
N PHE A 114 -3.94 3.13 4.67
CA PHE A 114 -5.20 2.47 4.37
C PHE A 114 -5.23 1.93 2.94
N LEU A 115 -5.73 0.71 2.76
CA LEU A 115 -5.94 0.04 1.47
C LEU A 115 -7.39 -0.40 1.35
N LEU A 116 -7.99 -0.07 0.20
CA LEU A 116 -9.33 -0.52 -0.18
C LEU A 116 -9.28 -1.07 -1.59
N THR A 117 -9.67 -2.32 -1.75
CA THR A 117 -9.90 -2.95 -3.06
C THR A 117 -11.39 -3.25 -3.20
N ALA A 118 -12.01 -2.82 -4.28
CA ALA A 118 -13.43 -3.04 -4.53
C ALA A 118 -13.70 -3.31 -6.01
N ARG A 119 -14.68 -4.15 -6.30
CA ARG A 119 -15.24 -4.34 -7.64
C ARG A 119 -16.64 -3.74 -7.66
N PHE A 120 -16.90 -2.87 -8.63
CA PHE A 120 -18.22 -2.29 -8.89
C PHE A 120 -18.78 -2.83 -10.21
N GLY A 121 -20.10 -2.93 -10.32
CA GLY A 121 -20.77 -3.43 -11.52
C GLY A 121 -20.61 -4.95 -11.75
N GLY A 122 -21.15 -5.42 -12.86
CA GLY A 122 -21.15 -6.82 -13.28
C GLY A 122 -20.80 -6.97 -14.76
N GLY A 123 -20.52 -8.20 -15.18
CA GLY A 123 -20.13 -8.49 -16.58
C GLY A 123 -18.87 -7.74 -17.01
N ASP A 124 -18.83 -7.35 -18.29
CA ASP A 124 -17.72 -6.63 -18.90
C ASP A 124 -17.64 -5.17 -18.44
N ASP A 125 -18.74 -4.58 -17.99
CA ASP A 125 -18.77 -3.21 -17.44
C ASP A 125 -18.29 -3.13 -15.99
N ALA A 126 -17.87 -4.25 -15.39
CA ALA A 126 -17.32 -4.24 -14.06
C ALA A 126 -15.99 -3.47 -14.01
N LEU A 127 -15.83 -2.69 -12.94
CA LEU A 127 -14.67 -1.84 -12.71
C LEU A 127 -14.09 -2.15 -11.34
N VAL A 128 -12.81 -2.52 -11.31
CA VAL A 128 -12.06 -2.68 -10.07
C VAL A 128 -11.39 -1.37 -9.71
N LEU A 129 -11.56 -0.94 -8.46
CA LEU A 129 -10.82 0.15 -7.84
C LEU A 129 -9.87 -0.42 -6.80
N VAL A 130 -8.61 0.00 -6.86
CA VAL A 130 -7.69 -0.06 -5.72
C VAL A 130 -7.39 1.36 -5.28
N ALA A 131 -7.75 1.70 -4.04
CA ALA A 131 -7.45 2.98 -3.42
C ALA A 131 -6.51 2.77 -2.24
N LEU A 132 -5.40 3.49 -2.23
CA LEU A 132 -4.45 3.51 -1.13
C LEU A 132 -4.24 4.95 -0.65
N ALA A 133 -4.12 5.14 0.65
CA ALA A 133 -3.79 6.42 1.24
C ALA A 133 -2.84 6.25 2.42
N GLY A 134 -1.96 7.23 2.62
CA GLY A 134 -1.02 7.28 3.72
C GLY A 134 -0.82 8.73 4.16
N GLY A 135 -0.79 8.95 5.47
CA GLY A 135 -0.56 10.28 6.05
C GLY A 135 0.81 10.39 6.73
N ASP A 136 1.19 11.61 7.06
CA ASP A 136 2.44 11.88 7.79
C ASP A 136 2.40 11.19 9.15
N ARG A 137 3.50 10.54 9.54
CA ARG A 137 3.65 9.90 10.85
C ARG A 137 3.51 10.87 12.03
N ALA A 138 3.78 12.16 11.83
CA ALA A 138 3.66 13.20 12.83
C ALA A 138 2.22 13.71 12.99
N ALA A 139 1.33 13.41 12.05
CA ALA A 139 -0.07 13.84 12.06
C ALA A 139 -0.93 12.84 12.86
N PRO A 140 -1.48 13.22 14.03
CA PRO A 140 -2.24 12.29 14.87
C PRO A 140 -3.46 11.69 14.20
N GLY A 141 -4.12 12.43 13.29
CA GLY A 141 -5.32 12.00 12.57
C GLY A 141 -5.06 11.39 11.19
N ALA A 142 -3.80 11.05 10.87
CA ALA A 142 -3.41 10.53 9.56
C ALA A 142 -4.14 9.24 9.18
N ALA A 143 -4.30 8.32 10.12
CA ALA A 143 -4.93 7.01 9.87
C ALA A 143 -6.42 7.15 9.54
N GLU A 144 -7.13 7.95 10.32
CA GLU A 144 -8.54 8.26 10.14
C GLU A 144 -8.76 9.02 8.84
N ALA A 145 -7.93 10.03 8.54
CA ALA A 145 -7.99 10.79 7.30
C ALA A 145 -7.76 9.90 6.07
N ALA A 146 -6.78 8.99 6.12
CA ALA A 146 -6.51 8.03 5.04
C ALA A 146 -7.71 7.11 4.79
N ALA A 147 -8.30 6.56 5.85
CA ALA A 147 -9.49 5.71 5.76
C ALA A 147 -10.71 6.46 5.21
N GLU A 148 -11.00 7.66 5.74
CA GLU A 148 -12.13 8.48 5.29
C GLU A 148 -11.97 8.88 3.82
N LEU A 149 -10.78 9.27 3.39
CA LEU A 149 -10.50 9.68 2.01
C LEU A 149 -10.70 8.51 1.04
N CYS A 150 -10.10 7.35 1.32
CA CYS A 150 -10.27 6.15 0.49
C CYS A 150 -11.73 5.71 0.40
N ARG A 151 -12.47 5.69 1.52
CA ARG A 151 -13.90 5.33 1.54
C ARG A 151 -14.74 6.34 0.74
N THR A 152 -14.46 7.63 0.88
CA THR A 152 -15.16 8.70 0.14
C THR A 152 -14.95 8.54 -1.37
N ILE A 153 -13.71 8.33 -1.79
CA ILE A 153 -13.34 8.15 -3.19
C ILE A 153 -14.00 6.89 -3.74
N ALA A 154 -13.87 5.77 -3.03
CA ALA A 154 -14.46 4.50 -3.45
C ALA A 154 -15.97 4.57 -3.61
N ALA A 155 -16.68 5.19 -2.66
CA ALA A 155 -18.13 5.36 -2.75
C ALA A 155 -18.52 6.24 -3.96
N ALA A 156 -17.75 7.28 -4.26
CA ALA A 156 -18.00 8.15 -5.41
C ALA A 156 -17.71 7.46 -6.76
N VAL A 157 -16.63 6.66 -6.83
CA VAL A 157 -16.32 5.81 -8.00
C VAL A 157 -17.41 4.77 -8.20
N GLY A 158 -17.82 4.08 -7.14
CA GLY A 158 -18.86 3.05 -7.20
C GLY A 158 -20.22 3.57 -7.65
N ARG A 159 -20.59 4.81 -7.29
CA ARG A 159 -21.81 5.47 -7.81
C ARG A 159 -21.71 5.91 -9.28
N SER A 160 -20.50 5.99 -9.82
CA SER A 160 -20.22 6.51 -11.16
C SER A 160 -19.64 5.43 -12.10
N GLN A 161 -19.73 4.15 -11.73
CA GLN A 161 -18.91 3.10 -12.31
C GLN A 161 -19.20 2.88 -13.80
N GLU A 162 -20.47 2.87 -14.22
CA GLU A 162 -20.88 2.72 -15.62
C GLU A 162 -20.26 3.81 -16.49
N ARG A 163 -20.44 5.08 -16.09
CA ARG A 163 -19.88 6.22 -16.79
C ARG A 163 -18.35 6.16 -16.84
N LEU A 164 -17.69 5.78 -15.74
CA LEU A 164 -16.23 5.66 -15.70
C LEU A 164 -15.74 4.54 -16.62
N ALA A 165 -16.39 3.38 -16.61
CA ALA A 165 -16.07 2.27 -17.51
C ALA A 165 -16.22 2.69 -18.98
N ASP A 166 -17.31 3.37 -19.33
CA ASP A 166 -17.53 3.91 -20.67
C ASP A 166 -16.50 4.97 -21.08
N ASP A 167 -16.17 5.90 -20.17
CA ASP A 167 -15.15 6.93 -20.40
C ASP A 167 -13.78 6.29 -20.62
N ILE A 168 -13.45 5.22 -19.89
CA ILE A 168 -12.21 4.45 -20.07
C ILE A 168 -12.22 3.71 -21.40
N ARG A 169 -13.27 2.97 -21.71
CA ARG A 169 -13.40 2.20 -22.97
C ARG A 169 -13.31 3.09 -24.20
N ALA A 170 -13.93 4.27 -24.14
CA ALA A 170 -13.88 5.27 -25.20
C ALA A 170 -12.61 6.14 -25.20
N GLY A 171 -11.68 5.95 -24.25
CA GLY A 171 -10.43 6.71 -24.17
C GLY A 171 -10.62 8.20 -23.88
N ARG A 172 -11.69 8.61 -23.20
CA ARG A 172 -12.05 10.01 -22.89
C ARG A 172 -11.19 10.59 -21.77
N ARG A 173 -9.89 10.74 -22.05
CA ARG A 173 -8.85 11.11 -21.08
C ARG A 173 -9.16 12.40 -20.30
N ASP A 174 -9.64 13.45 -20.97
CA ASP A 174 -9.89 14.75 -20.32
C ASP A 174 -11.10 14.68 -19.38
N ALA A 175 -12.17 13.98 -19.80
CA ALA A 175 -13.34 13.74 -18.95
C ALA A 175 -12.96 12.95 -17.69
N LEU A 176 -12.14 11.90 -17.84
CA LEU A 176 -11.62 11.11 -16.72
C LEU A 176 -10.78 11.95 -15.78
N ARG A 177 -9.80 12.71 -16.30
CA ARG A 177 -8.93 13.59 -15.51
C ARG A 177 -9.76 14.55 -14.67
N SER A 178 -10.61 15.34 -15.31
CA SER A 178 -11.41 16.35 -14.60
C SER A 178 -12.43 15.73 -13.65
N GLY A 179 -13.03 14.59 -14.01
CA GLY A 179 -13.96 13.85 -13.15
C GLY A 179 -13.30 13.34 -11.87
N LEU A 180 -12.14 12.70 -12.00
CA LEU A 180 -11.36 12.15 -10.90
C LEU A 180 -10.76 13.26 -10.04
N GLN A 181 -10.30 14.37 -10.64
CA GLN A 181 -9.82 15.54 -9.90
C GLN A 181 -10.91 16.11 -9.01
N ARG A 182 -12.09 16.40 -9.56
CA ARG A 182 -13.23 16.90 -8.76
C ARG A 182 -13.64 15.95 -7.65
N LEU A 183 -13.51 14.64 -7.87
CA LEU A 183 -13.81 13.63 -6.88
C LEU A 183 -12.78 13.66 -5.74
N THR A 184 -11.49 13.72 -6.07
CA THR A 184 -10.39 13.87 -5.11
C THR A 184 -10.49 15.19 -4.33
N ASP A 185 -10.74 16.32 -4.98
CA ASP A 185 -10.90 17.64 -4.35
C ASP A 185 -12.05 17.67 -3.35
N ARG A 186 -13.18 17.02 -3.68
CA ARG A 186 -14.29 16.85 -2.75
C ARG A 186 -13.91 16.01 -1.53
N GLY A 187 -13.09 14.97 -1.72
CA GLY A 187 -12.53 14.18 -0.63
C GLY A 187 -11.72 15.04 0.34
N TYR A 188 -10.77 15.84 -0.17
CA TYR A 188 -10.01 16.78 0.66
C TYR A 188 -10.87 17.87 1.29
N GLY A 189 -11.89 18.38 0.59
CA GLY A 189 -12.86 19.32 1.16
C GLY A 189 -13.59 18.76 2.38
N ARG A 190 -13.92 17.46 2.38
CA ARG A 190 -14.51 16.79 3.54
C ARG A 190 -13.52 16.64 4.69
N LEU A 191 -12.27 16.27 4.41
CA LEU A 191 -11.23 16.18 5.44
C LEU A 191 -11.00 17.52 6.12
N ARG A 192 -10.97 18.64 5.37
CA ARG A 192 -10.85 19.99 5.95
C ARG A 192 -12.02 20.34 6.87
N ALA A 193 -13.26 20.04 6.44
CA ALA A 193 -14.43 20.22 7.28
C ALA A 193 -14.34 19.37 8.57
N ARG A 194 -13.89 18.11 8.44
CA ARG A 194 -13.72 17.21 9.59
C ARG A 194 -12.61 17.66 10.54
N ALA A 195 -11.50 18.16 10.01
CA ALA A 195 -10.41 18.75 10.80
C ALA A 195 -10.94 19.92 11.65
N ALA A 196 -11.72 20.82 11.03
CA ALA A 196 -12.32 21.96 11.72
C ALA A 196 -13.30 21.52 12.83
N GLU A 197 -14.13 20.51 12.59
CA GLU A 197 -15.03 19.93 13.62
C GLU A 197 -14.27 19.35 14.82
N LEU A 198 -13.09 18.78 14.57
CA LEU A 198 -12.21 18.21 15.59
C LEU A 198 -11.28 19.24 16.25
N GLY A 199 -11.29 20.49 15.79
CA GLY A 199 -10.37 21.53 16.26
C GLY A 199 -8.91 21.27 15.88
N LEU A 200 -8.66 20.52 14.81
CA LEU A 200 -7.34 20.19 14.30
C LEU A 200 -6.93 21.11 13.15
N ALA A 201 -5.62 21.33 12.99
CA ALA A 201 -5.07 21.91 11.78
C ALA A 201 -5.29 20.98 10.57
N GLU A 202 -5.41 21.53 9.37
CA GLU A 202 -5.68 20.73 8.16
C GLU A 202 -4.57 19.69 7.91
N GLU A 203 -3.32 20.06 8.17
CA GLU A 203 -2.14 19.20 8.00
C GLU A 203 -2.11 18.05 9.02
N ALA A 204 -2.80 18.19 10.15
CA ALA A 204 -2.91 17.14 11.17
C ALA A 204 -4.00 16.10 10.86
N TYR A 205 -4.88 16.38 9.88
CA TYR A 205 -5.98 15.51 9.46
C TYR A 205 -6.06 15.44 7.94
N THR A 206 -4.98 14.97 7.31
CA THR A 206 -4.89 14.78 5.86
C THR A 206 -4.09 13.54 5.51
N ALA A 207 -4.17 13.11 4.25
CA ALA A 207 -3.42 11.97 3.72
C ALA A 207 -3.13 12.15 2.22
N GLY A 208 -2.00 11.63 1.77
CA GLY A 208 -1.76 11.41 0.35
C GLY A 208 -2.59 10.22 -0.12
N VAL A 209 -3.23 10.32 -1.29
CA VAL A 209 -4.05 9.26 -1.87
C VAL A 209 -3.59 8.87 -3.27
N ARG A 210 -3.75 7.61 -3.62
CA ARG A 210 -3.61 7.06 -4.96
C ARG A 210 -4.76 6.11 -5.25
N GLY A 211 -5.27 6.18 -6.47
CA GLY A 211 -6.30 5.30 -6.99
C GLY A 211 -5.87 4.66 -8.30
N LEU A 212 -6.26 3.41 -8.49
CA LEU A 212 -6.07 2.63 -9.71
C LEU A 212 -7.42 2.05 -10.13
N LEU A 213 -7.86 2.38 -11.35
CA LEU A 213 -9.05 1.82 -11.98
C LEU A 213 -8.65 0.80 -13.05
N LEU A 214 -9.22 -0.39 -12.93
CA LEU A 214 -8.96 -1.54 -13.80
C LEU A 214 -10.30 -2.06 -14.36
N PRO A 215 -10.60 -1.79 -15.64
CA PRO A 215 -11.73 -2.41 -16.32
C PRO A 215 -11.58 -3.92 -16.33
N VAL A 216 -12.67 -4.65 -16.07
CA VAL A 216 -12.71 -6.12 -16.15
C VAL A 216 -12.85 -6.60 -17.60
N ASP A 217 -13.47 -5.80 -18.47
CA ASP A 217 -13.60 -6.03 -19.91
C ASP A 217 -12.27 -6.45 -20.54
N PRO A 218 -12.17 -7.68 -21.10
CA PRO A 218 -10.92 -8.15 -21.66
C PRO A 218 -10.50 -7.41 -22.94
N ALA A 219 -11.41 -6.69 -23.61
CA ALA A 219 -11.09 -5.82 -24.73
C ALA A 219 -10.50 -4.47 -24.26
N CYS A 220 -10.67 -4.11 -22.99
CA CYS A 220 -10.19 -2.84 -22.45
C CYS A 220 -8.85 -2.99 -21.71
N ARG A 221 -7.76 -2.59 -22.38
CA ARG A 221 -6.40 -2.58 -21.82
C ARG A 221 -5.99 -1.25 -21.19
N ILE A 222 -6.90 -0.29 -21.00
CA ILE A 222 -6.56 0.99 -20.37
C ILE A 222 -6.55 0.83 -18.85
N ARG A 223 -5.49 1.34 -18.22
CA ARG A 223 -5.29 1.39 -16.76
C ARG A 223 -5.22 2.85 -16.35
N VAL A 224 -6.08 3.28 -15.42
CA VAL A 224 -6.15 4.68 -15.01
C VAL A 224 -5.65 4.82 -13.58
N CYS A 225 -4.58 5.58 -13.40
CA CYS A 225 -4.04 5.97 -12.11
C CYS A 225 -4.36 7.44 -11.84
N PHE A 226 -4.68 7.78 -10.59
CA PHE A 226 -4.90 9.14 -10.16
C PHE A 226 -4.55 9.34 -8.69
N GLY A 227 -4.41 10.57 -8.22
CA GLY A 227 -4.21 10.84 -6.80
C GLY A 227 -3.52 12.16 -6.50
N ALA A 228 -3.13 12.37 -5.24
CA ALA A 228 -2.40 13.54 -4.77
C ALA A 228 -1.55 13.19 -3.53
N GLY A 229 -0.50 13.97 -3.24
CA GLY A 229 0.39 13.74 -2.09
C GLY A 229 1.47 12.68 -2.34
N ALA A 230 2.07 12.12 -1.28
CA ALA A 230 3.16 11.14 -1.37
C ALA A 230 2.72 9.81 -2.03
N GLY A 231 3.68 9.07 -2.59
CA GLY A 231 3.47 7.79 -3.28
C GLY A 231 4.18 7.71 -4.63
N GLY A 232 3.90 6.65 -5.37
CA GLY A 232 4.53 6.42 -6.67
C GLY A 232 3.76 5.45 -7.56
N LEU A 233 4.03 5.56 -8.86
CA LEU A 233 3.56 4.66 -9.90
C LEU A 233 4.76 4.22 -10.72
N PHE A 234 5.04 2.93 -10.72
CA PHE A 234 6.18 2.34 -11.41
C PHE A 234 5.70 1.31 -12.43
N ARG A 235 6.48 1.10 -13.49
CA ARG A 235 6.28 0.00 -14.44
C ARG A 235 7.54 -0.83 -14.52
N LEU A 236 7.42 -2.13 -14.35
CA LEU A 236 8.45 -3.11 -14.69
C LEU A 236 8.19 -3.59 -16.12
N ARG A 237 9.22 -3.54 -16.96
CA ARG A 237 9.22 -4.11 -18.31
C ARG A 237 10.62 -4.59 -18.65
N ASP A 238 10.74 -5.80 -19.19
CA ASP A 238 12.01 -6.38 -19.61
C ASP A 238 13.08 -6.33 -18.49
N GLY A 239 12.66 -6.57 -17.24
CA GLY A 239 13.52 -6.52 -16.05
C GLY A 239 13.91 -5.11 -15.58
N ALA A 240 13.45 -4.04 -16.24
CA ALA A 240 13.75 -2.65 -15.89
C ALA A 240 12.54 -1.92 -15.31
N TRP A 241 12.73 -1.28 -14.16
CA TRP A 241 11.76 -0.38 -13.56
C TRP A 241 11.81 1.01 -14.21
N GLN A 242 10.65 1.57 -14.50
CA GLN A 242 10.46 2.95 -14.91
C GLN A 242 9.52 3.65 -13.92
N ASP A 243 9.96 4.75 -13.33
CA ASP A 243 9.07 5.66 -12.60
C ASP A 243 8.20 6.43 -13.59
N LEU A 244 6.88 6.29 -13.46
CA LEU A 244 5.89 6.94 -14.31
C LEU A 244 5.39 8.27 -13.73
N GLU A 245 5.78 8.58 -12.48
CA GLU A 245 5.51 9.81 -11.75
C GLU A 245 6.79 10.31 -11.04
N PRO A 246 7.87 10.61 -11.79
CA PRO A 246 9.09 11.13 -11.20
C PRO A 246 8.77 12.41 -10.42
N ALA A 247 9.36 12.55 -9.23
CA ALA A 247 9.36 13.83 -8.56
C ALA A 247 9.93 14.87 -9.54
N GLY A 248 9.27 16.02 -9.69
CA GLY A 248 9.86 17.13 -10.42
C GLY A 248 11.23 17.46 -9.83
N PRO A 249 12.16 18.07 -10.61
CA PRO A 249 13.37 18.59 -10.02
C PRO A 249 12.98 19.47 -8.82
N PRO A 250 13.70 19.42 -7.68
CA PRO A 250 13.46 20.37 -6.60
C PRO A 250 13.50 21.76 -7.24
N GLY A 251 12.36 22.47 -7.18
CA GLY A 251 12.32 23.86 -7.61
C GLY A 251 13.45 24.60 -6.87
N PRO A 252 14.03 25.66 -7.44
CA PRO A 252 15.16 26.33 -6.82
C PRO A 252 14.73 26.82 -5.43
N SER A 253 15.10 26.05 -4.40
CA SER A 253 15.22 26.55 -3.04
C SER A 253 16.35 27.54 -3.12
N GLY A 254 16.02 28.79 -3.42
CA GLY A 254 17.00 29.86 -3.56
C GLY A 254 17.86 29.89 -2.30
N PRO A 255 19.19 29.75 -2.39
CA PRO A 255 20.04 30.11 -1.27
C PRO A 255 19.80 31.60 -0.94
N PRO A 256 19.91 32.04 0.33
CA PRO A 256 19.72 33.44 0.68
C PRO A 256 20.60 34.31 -0.22
N ALA A 257 19.97 35.23 -0.94
CA ALA A 257 20.62 36.08 -1.91
C ALA A 257 21.76 36.88 -1.24
N ARG A 258 23.00 36.52 -1.55
CA ARG A 258 24.11 37.47 -1.45
C ARG A 258 24.12 38.30 -2.73
N PRO A 259 24.14 39.65 -2.64
CA PRO A 259 24.19 40.48 -3.84
C PRO A 259 25.60 40.35 -4.46
N GLY A 260 25.68 39.63 -5.58
CA GLY A 260 26.83 39.62 -6.48
C GLY A 260 26.52 40.41 -7.76
N PRO A 261 27.52 41.05 -8.40
CA PRO A 261 27.30 41.97 -9.51
C PRO A 261 26.85 41.24 -10.80
N PRO A 262 26.11 41.93 -11.70
CA PRO A 262 25.49 41.30 -12.86
C PRO A 262 26.51 40.89 -13.93
N SER A 263 26.39 39.67 -14.44
CA SER A 263 27.10 39.19 -15.65
C SER A 263 26.13 39.08 -16.84
N PRO A 264 26.58 39.32 -18.08
CA PRO A 264 25.72 39.52 -19.25
C PRO A 264 25.17 38.20 -19.84
N PRO A 265 24.08 38.26 -20.65
CA PRO A 265 23.40 37.08 -21.16
C PRO A 265 24.12 36.46 -22.36
N ALA A 266 24.20 35.13 -22.39
CA ALA A 266 24.61 34.35 -23.56
C ALA A 266 23.39 33.96 -24.43
N PRO A 267 23.56 33.72 -25.74
CA PRO A 267 22.45 33.60 -26.68
C PRO A 267 21.74 32.24 -26.62
N SER A 268 20.41 32.28 -26.74
CA SER A 268 19.48 31.15 -26.69
C SER A 268 19.47 30.36 -28.01
N THR A 269 19.50 29.03 -27.93
CA THR A 269 19.07 28.13 -29.01
C THR A 269 17.64 27.63 -28.72
N PRO A 270 16.75 27.49 -29.72
CA PRO A 270 15.37 27.09 -29.48
C PRO A 270 15.23 25.56 -29.50
N SER A 271 14.72 24.96 -28.42
CA SER A 271 14.18 23.60 -28.50
C SER A 271 13.08 23.36 -27.47
N THR A 272 11.88 23.10 -28.01
CA THR A 272 10.68 22.49 -27.42
C THR A 272 9.96 23.26 -26.30
N PRO A 273 8.64 23.54 -26.42
CA PRO A 273 7.91 24.17 -25.33
C PRO A 273 7.75 23.18 -24.16
N PRO A 274 8.08 23.56 -22.91
CA PRO A 274 7.68 22.79 -21.75
C PRO A 274 6.14 22.80 -21.64
N ALA A 275 5.58 21.65 -21.25
CA ALA A 275 4.18 21.57 -20.81
C ALA A 275 3.95 22.54 -19.63
N PRO A 276 2.76 23.13 -19.48
CA PRO A 276 2.55 24.21 -18.52
C PRO A 276 2.82 23.75 -17.09
N ASP A 277 3.52 24.62 -16.37
CA ASP A 277 3.89 24.50 -14.95
C ASP A 277 2.66 24.19 -14.09
N GLU A 278 2.61 22.98 -13.52
CA GLU A 278 1.81 22.66 -12.35
C GLU A 278 2.76 22.51 -11.17
N ASP A 279 2.46 23.21 -10.06
CA ASP A 279 3.21 23.17 -8.81
C ASP A 279 3.50 21.71 -8.39
N PRO A 280 4.75 21.23 -8.53
CA PRO A 280 5.07 19.80 -8.52
C PRO A 280 4.96 19.14 -7.15
N ALA A 281 4.74 19.91 -6.07
CA ALA A 281 4.72 19.40 -4.70
C ALA A 281 3.31 18.99 -4.21
N HIS A 282 2.22 19.50 -4.78
CA HIS A 282 0.85 19.30 -4.23
C HIS A 282 -0.26 19.09 -5.27
N GLY A 283 0.06 18.98 -6.56
CA GLY A 283 -0.95 18.85 -7.64
C GLY A 283 -1.62 17.47 -7.77
N PHE A 284 -2.82 17.48 -8.38
CA PHE A 284 -3.53 16.27 -8.77
C PHE A 284 -2.80 15.53 -9.90
N ARG A 285 -2.45 14.28 -9.67
CA ARG A 285 -1.76 13.41 -10.62
C ARG A 285 -2.79 12.55 -11.34
N PHE A 286 -2.63 12.40 -12.65
CA PHE A 286 -3.47 11.54 -13.48
C PHE A 286 -2.69 10.95 -14.64
N ARG A 287 -2.87 9.64 -14.84
CA ARG A 287 -2.26 8.88 -15.93
C ARG A 287 -3.21 7.81 -16.42
N ALA A 288 -3.47 7.79 -17.72
CA ALA A 288 -4.08 6.67 -18.41
C ALA A 288 -2.99 5.98 -19.24
N SER A 289 -2.71 4.71 -18.95
CA SER A 289 -1.69 3.92 -19.66
C SER A 289 -2.34 2.73 -20.33
N MET A 290 -1.86 2.37 -21.51
CA MET A 290 -2.25 1.13 -22.18
C MET A 290 -1.37 0.00 -21.66
N ALA A 291 -2.01 -1.00 -21.08
CA ALA A 291 -1.36 -2.23 -20.63
C ALA A 291 -0.79 -3.00 -21.82
N ARG A 292 0.40 -3.57 -21.63
CA ARG A 292 1.01 -4.52 -22.57
C ARG A 292 1.25 -5.83 -21.84
N PRO A 293 0.95 -7.00 -22.46
CA PRO A 293 1.31 -8.29 -21.88
C PRO A 293 2.77 -8.31 -21.43
N GLY A 294 3.03 -8.85 -20.24
CA GLY A 294 4.35 -8.89 -19.61
C GLY A 294 4.75 -7.63 -18.84
N ASP A 295 3.98 -6.53 -18.91
CA ASP A 295 4.19 -5.39 -18.01
C ASP A 295 3.69 -5.72 -16.60
N THR A 296 4.40 -5.20 -15.60
CA THR A 296 3.88 -5.07 -14.23
C THR A 296 3.75 -3.60 -13.86
N LEU A 297 2.55 -3.18 -13.47
CA LEU A 297 2.32 -1.85 -12.88
C LEU A 297 2.33 -1.96 -11.36
N LEU A 298 3.05 -1.07 -10.68
CA LEU A 298 3.10 -0.97 -9.22
C LEU A 298 2.65 0.43 -8.79
N LEU A 299 1.52 0.51 -8.09
CA LEU A 299 1.06 1.71 -7.38
C LEU A 299 1.38 1.54 -5.89
N CYS A 300 2.00 2.52 -5.26
CA CYS A 300 2.35 2.39 -3.83
C CYS A 300 2.34 3.72 -3.05
N SER A 301 2.24 3.61 -1.72
CA SER A 301 2.35 4.73 -0.77
C SER A 301 3.81 5.21 -0.64
N GLY A 302 4.01 6.32 0.08
CA GLY A 302 5.33 6.94 0.27
C GLY A 302 6.37 5.96 0.83
N GLY A 303 6.00 5.17 1.84
CA GLY A 303 6.92 4.23 2.51
C GLY A 303 7.47 3.11 1.63
N LEU A 304 6.93 2.89 0.43
CA LEU A 304 7.54 2.04 -0.60
C LEU A 304 8.05 2.82 -1.82
N ALA A 305 7.41 3.95 -2.16
CA ALA A 305 7.80 4.75 -3.32
C ALA A 305 9.16 5.45 -3.14
N GLU A 306 9.48 5.89 -1.92
CA GLU A 306 10.78 6.49 -1.59
C GLU A 306 11.94 5.49 -1.79
N PRO A 307 11.96 4.30 -1.15
CA PRO A 307 13.05 3.36 -1.35
C PRO A 307 13.10 2.80 -2.78
N MET A 308 11.98 2.75 -3.51
CA MET A 308 11.99 2.39 -4.94
C MET A 308 12.78 3.38 -5.81
N ARG A 309 12.87 4.65 -5.41
CA ARG A 309 13.62 5.69 -6.12
C ARG A 309 15.05 5.82 -5.61
N GLU A 310 15.24 5.67 -4.30
CA GLU A 310 16.49 6.04 -3.62
C GLU A 310 17.45 4.86 -3.43
N GLU A 311 16.94 3.63 -3.35
CA GLU A 311 17.72 2.45 -2.98
C GLU A 311 17.76 1.42 -4.12
N PRO A 312 18.77 1.42 -5.01
CA PRO A 312 18.82 0.56 -6.20
C PRO A 312 18.69 -0.94 -5.93
N VAL A 313 19.05 -1.38 -4.72
CA VAL A 313 18.96 -2.79 -4.30
C VAL A 313 17.52 -3.29 -4.22
N LEU A 314 16.55 -2.41 -3.92
CA LEU A 314 15.13 -2.77 -3.84
C LEU A 314 14.49 -3.03 -5.21
N PRO A 315 14.50 -2.08 -6.17
CA PRO A 315 13.95 -2.33 -7.50
C PRO A 315 14.68 -3.49 -8.18
N ALA A 316 15.99 -3.66 -7.98
CA ALA A 316 16.72 -4.82 -8.51
C ALA A 316 16.21 -6.15 -7.93
N ALA A 317 16.01 -6.24 -6.61
CA ALA A 317 15.50 -7.44 -5.97
C ALA A 317 14.05 -7.77 -6.39
N LEU A 318 13.19 -6.74 -6.48
CA LEU A 318 11.81 -6.92 -6.94
C LEU A 318 11.75 -7.27 -8.43
N ALA A 319 12.56 -6.65 -9.28
CA ALA A 319 12.64 -6.99 -10.70
C ALA A 319 13.05 -8.44 -10.90
N ALA A 320 14.05 -8.92 -10.16
CA ALA A 320 14.49 -10.32 -10.23
C ALA A 320 13.39 -11.29 -9.77
N ARG A 321 12.70 -10.99 -8.67
CA ARG A 321 11.63 -11.85 -8.13
C ARG A 321 10.37 -11.86 -8.98
N TRP A 322 10.10 -10.77 -9.71
CA TRP A 322 8.90 -10.62 -10.55
C TRP A 322 9.18 -10.84 -12.03
N ALA A 323 10.37 -11.35 -12.39
CA ALA A 323 10.74 -11.68 -13.77
C ALA A 323 10.09 -12.98 -14.26
N GLU A 324 9.60 -13.83 -13.35
CA GLU A 324 8.95 -15.09 -13.70
C GLU A 324 7.68 -14.86 -14.52
N PRO A 325 7.34 -15.76 -15.47
CA PRO A 325 6.14 -15.63 -16.30
C PRO A 325 4.84 -15.60 -15.50
N GLU A 326 4.81 -16.29 -14.36
CA GLU A 326 3.65 -16.33 -13.48
C GLU A 326 3.77 -15.27 -12.37
N PRO A 327 2.71 -14.47 -12.13
CA PRO A 327 2.68 -13.54 -11.01
C PRO A 327 2.87 -14.27 -9.68
N PRO A 328 3.59 -13.68 -8.70
CA PRO A 328 3.79 -14.31 -7.41
C PRO A 328 2.46 -14.65 -6.71
N GLY A 329 2.46 -15.78 -6.00
CA GLY A 329 1.39 -16.13 -5.07
C GLY A 329 1.27 -15.08 -3.95
N LEU A 330 0.14 -15.07 -3.25
CA LEU A 330 -0.15 -14.05 -2.22
C LEU A 330 0.92 -14.00 -1.12
N ALA A 331 1.41 -15.14 -0.63
CA ALA A 331 2.46 -15.20 0.38
C ALA A 331 3.81 -14.67 -0.13
N ALA A 332 4.16 -14.97 -1.38
CA ALA A 332 5.39 -14.47 -2.01
C ALA A 332 5.32 -12.96 -2.22
N PHE A 333 4.20 -12.45 -2.75
CA PHE A 333 3.96 -11.01 -2.89
C PHE A 333 4.05 -10.30 -1.54
N LEU A 334 3.43 -10.86 -0.50
CA LEU A 334 3.53 -10.33 0.85
C LEU A 334 4.98 -10.27 1.33
N ALA A 335 5.77 -11.33 1.12
CA ALA A 335 7.19 -11.35 1.45
C ALA A 335 8.02 -10.32 0.67
N ASP A 336 7.65 -10.04 -0.58
CA ASP A 336 8.28 -9.01 -1.41
C ASP A 336 8.00 -7.60 -0.90
N THR A 337 6.74 -7.29 -0.57
CA THR A 337 6.37 -6.02 0.07
C THR A 337 6.93 -5.86 1.49
N GLN A 338 7.38 -6.94 2.12
CA GLN A 338 8.04 -6.93 3.42
C GLN A 338 9.56 -6.75 3.35
N LEU A 339 10.17 -6.63 2.15
CA LEU A 339 11.61 -6.38 2.06
C LEU A 339 11.98 -5.10 2.80
N ARG A 340 12.90 -5.23 3.75
CA ARG A 340 13.25 -4.16 4.69
C ARG A 340 14.55 -3.47 4.28
N LEU A 341 14.62 -2.16 4.47
CA LEU A 341 15.81 -1.36 4.21
C LEU A 341 16.09 -0.48 5.42
N LYS A 342 17.36 -0.26 5.71
CA LYS A 342 17.73 0.69 6.76
C LYS A 342 17.33 2.10 6.34
N GLY A 343 16.63 2.80 7.23
CA GLY A 343 16.12 4.16 6.97
C GLY A 343 14.64 4.19 6.60
N TYR A 344 14.07 3.07 6.13
CA TYR A 344 12.69 2.99 5.66
C TYR A 344 11.85 2.11 6.59
N ALA A 345 11.21 2.74 7.56
CA ALA A 345 10.45 2.06 8.63
C ALA A 345 8.97 2.47 8.69
N ASP A 346 8.51 3.24 7.70
CA ASP A 346 7.12 3.66 7.57
C ASP A 346 6.25 2.52 7.04
N ASP A 347 4.94 2.73 7.09
CA ASP A 347 3.96 1.80 6.55
C ASP A 347 4.19 1.62 5.05
N ARG A 348 3.95 0.40 4.56
CA ARG A 348 4.14 0.04 3.16
C ARG A 348 2.81 -0.43 2.59
N THR A 349 2.29 0.31 1.62
CA THR A 349 1.09 -0.06 0.88
C THR A 349 1.38 -0.12 -0.60
N ALA A 350 1.01 -1.22 -1.23
CA ALA A 350 1.32 -1.52 -2.62
C ALA A 350 0.14 -2.22 -3.30
N ALA A 351 -0.06 -1.91 -4.57
CA ALA A 351 -0.95 -2.61 -5.48
C ALA A 351 -0.20 -2.87 -6.79
N ALA A 352 0.02 -4.14 -7.12
CA ALA A 352 0.72 -4.57 -8.31
C ALA A 352 -0.24 -5.31 -9.27
N VAL A 353 -0.12 -5.00 -10.56
CA VAL A 353 -0.93 -5.56 -11.64
C VAL A 353 0.01 -6.16 -12.69
N TRP A 354 -0.05 -7.47 -12.88
CA TRP A 354 0.66 -8.18 -13.95
C TRP A 354 -0.26 -8.35 -15.14
N GLU A 355 0.15 -7.87 -16.30
CA GLU A 355 -0.63 -7.89 -17.53
C GLU A 355 -0.39 -9.18 -18.34
N ALA A 356 -1.48 -9.79 -18.82
CA ALA A 356 -1.49 -11.04 -19.56
C ALA A 356 -1.88 -10.89 -21.04
#